data_AF-A0A6B3H1C7-F1
#
_entry.id   AF-A0A6B3H1C7-F1
#
_cell.length_a   1.000
_cell.length_b   1.000
_cell.length_c   1.000
_cell.angle_alpha   90.00
_cell.angle_beta   90.00
_cell.angle_gamma   90.00
#
_symmetry.space_group_name_H-M   'P 1'
#
loop_
_entity.id
_entity.type
_entity.pdbx_description
1 polymer ?
#
loop_
_entity_poly.entity_id
_entity_poly.type
_entity_poly.pdbx_seq_one_letter_code
_entity_poly.pdbx_strand_id
1 'polypeptide(L)'
;MRALDDLVRTGKVLYVGVSDWPAWEIAQASTVAELRGWTPFTGSQLRYSLLERTPERELLPQARAFDQTVFAWSPLARGRLTGRQE
;
A
#
# COMPACT_ATOMS: atom_id res chain seq x y z
N MET A 1 -2.80 -13.98 1.36
CA MET A 1 -1.33 -14.11 1.27
C MET A 1 -0.86 -15.36 0.51
N ARG A 2 -1.26 -16.60 0.85
CA ARG A 2 -0.74 -17.81 0.14
C ARG A 2 -0.77 -17.76 -1.38
N ALA A 3 -1.92 -17.41 -1.96
CA ALA A 3 -2.04 -17.33 -3.42
C ALA A 3 -1.06 -16.32 -4.05
N LEU A 4 -0.79 -15.20 -3.38
CA LEU A 4 0.19 -14.21 -3.83
C LEU A 4 1.62 -14.74 -3.73
N ASP A 5 1.93 -15.45 -2.64
CA ASP A 5 3.23 -16.14 -2.48
C ASP A 5 3.47 -17.17 -3.58
N ASP A 6 2.45 -17.96 -3.94
CA ASP A 6 2.54 -18.93 -5.04
C ASP A 6 2.86 -18.25 -6.38
N LEU A 7 2.29 -17.08 -6.65
CA LEU A 7 2.58 -16.32 -7.88
C LEU A 7 4.04 -15.81 -7.91
N VAL A 8 4.58 -15.39 -6.76
CA VAL A 8 5.98 -14.97 -6.66
C VAL A 8 6.91 -16.16 -6.81
N ARG A 9 6.66 -17.26 -6.08
CA ARG A 9 7.49 -18.48 -6.12
C ARG A 9 7.51 -19.14 -7.49
N THR A 10 6.42 -19.02 -8.25
CA THR A 10 6.34 -19.52 -9.64
C THR A 10 6.93 -18.54 -10.67
N GLY A 11 7.46 -17.40 -10.24
CA GLY A 11 8.12 -16.42 -11.10
C GLY A 11 7.18 -15.59 -11.97
N LYS A 12 5.86 -15.65 -11.73
CA LYS A 12 4.86 -14.86 -12.49
C LYS A 12 4.78 -13.41 -12.01
N VAL A 13 5.19 -13.17 -10.77
CA VAL A 13 5.18 -11.86 -10.12
C VAL A 13 6.52 -11.66 -9.42
N LEU A 14 7.08 -10.45 -9.49
CA LEU A 14 8.34 -10.13 -8.82
C LEU A 14 8.10 -9.67 -7.36
N TYR A 15 7.11 -8.80 -7.17
CA TYR A 15 6.77 -8.20 -5.87
C TYR A 15 5.26 -8.06 -5.75
N VAL A 16 4.76 -8.06 -4.52
CA VAL A 16 3.34 -7.91 -4.22
C VAL A 16 3.13 -6.62 -3.43
N GLY A 17 2.03 -5.95 -3.69
CA GLY A 17 1.60 -4.75 -2.99
C GLY A 17 0.11 -4.77 -2.73
N VAL A 18 -0.36 -3.75 -2.03
CA VAL A 18 -1.77 -3.60 -1.64
C VAL A 18 -2.25 -2.19 -1.97
N SER A 19 -3.55 -2.00 -2.23
CA SER A 19 -4.14 -0.68 -2.46
C SER A 19 -5.46 -0.55 -1.71
N ASP A 20 -5.68 0.61 -1.09
CA ASP A 20 -6.96 0.99 -0.47
C ASP A 20 -7.47 0.02 0.60
N TRP A 21 -6.57 -0.67 1.30
CA TRP A 21 -6.88 -1.50 2.47
C TRP A 21 -6.73 -0.70 3.77
N PRO A 22 -7.49 -1.01 4.83
CA PRO A 22 -7.27 -0.41 6.13
C PRO A 22 -5.96 -0.89 6.75
N ALA A 23 -5.30 -0.02 7.52
CA ALA A 23 -3.97 -0.28 8.08
C ALA A 23 -3.89 -1.57 8.90
N TRP A 24 -4.94 -1.90 9.65
CA TRP A 24 -4.98 -3.11 10.47
C TRP A 24 -5.00 -4.40 9.64
N GLU A 25 -5.66 -4.42 8.47
CA GLU A 25 -5.66 -5.59 7.58
C GLU A 25 -4.29 -5.77 6.94
N ILE A 26 -3.65 -4.68 6.51
CA ILE A 26 -2.29 -4.73 5.96
C ILE A 26 -1.33 -5.27 7.03
N ALA A 27 -1.40 -4.75 8.26
CA ALA A 27 -0.58 -5.22 9.37
C ALA A 27 -0.82 -6.72 9.65
N GLN A 28 -2.09 -7.15 9.71
CA GLN A 28 -2.43 -8.56 9.94
C GLN A 28 -1.87 -9.46 8.83
N ALA A 29 -2.04 -9.08 7.56
CA ALA A 29 -1.55 -9.84 6.42
C ALA A 29 -0.03 -9.90 6.36
N SER A 30 0.66 -8.80 6.64
CA SER A 30 2.12 -8.74 6.73
C SER A 30 2.65 -9.63 7.85
N THR A 31 2.06 -9.58 9.04
CA THR A 31 2.43 -10.46 10.16
C THR A 31 2.20 -11.93 9.83
N VAL A 32 1.10 -12.27 9.15
CA VAL A 32 0.86 -13.65 8.69
C VAL A 32 1.92 -14.09 7.68
N ALA A 33 2.32 -13.21 6.76
CA ALA A 33 3.36 -13.53 5.79
C ALA A 33 4.71 -13.80 6.47
N GLU A 34 5.10 -12.95 7.43
CA GLU A 34 6.32 -13.12 8.22
C GLU A 34 6.32 -14.46 8.99
N LEU A 35 5.25 -14.74 9.75
CA LEU A 35 5.12 -15.96 10.54
C LEU A 35 5.09 -17.25 9.70
N ARG A 36 4.68 -17.17 8.44
CA ARG A 36 4.58 -18.32 7.53
C ARG A 36 5.77 -18.42 6.56
N GLY A 37 6.71 -17.48 6.59
CA GLY A 37 7.80 -17.39 5.62
C GLY A 37 7.29 -17.19 4.18
N TRP A 38 6.16 -16.48 4.02
CA TRP A 38 5.61 -16.12 2.72
C TRP A 38 6.10 -14.74 2.29
N THR A 39 6.01 -14.47 0.99
CA THR A 39 6.32 -13.17 0.41
C THR A 39 5.49 -12.06 1.08
N PRO A 40 6.12 -11.07 1.75
CA PRO A 40 5.42 -9.93 2.36
C PRO A 40 5.03 -8.88 1.30
N PHE A 41 4.18 -7.93 1.66
CA PHE A 41 3.93 -6.76 0.82
C PHE A 41 5.15 -5.85 0.79
N THR A 42 5.59 -5.47 -0.40
CA THR A 42 6.72 -4.54 -0.64
C THR A 42 6.25 -3.08 -0.70
N GLY A 43 4.98 -2.84 -1.00
CA GLY A 43 4.46 -1.48 -1.08
C GLY A 43 2.94 -1.36 -0.98
N SER A 44 2.51 -0.14 -0.66
CA SER A 44 1.11 0.24 -0.46
C SER A 44 0.76 1.42 -1.35
N GLN A 45 -0.24 1.22 -2.21
CA GLN A 45 -0.85 2.28 -3.01
C GLN A 45 -1.97 2.94 -2.20
N LEU A 46 -1.96 4.27 -2.11
CA LEU A 46 -2.96 4.99 -1.32
C LEU A 46 -3.29 6.35 -1.92
N ARG A 47 -4.54 6.79 -1.74
CA ARG A 47 -4.97 8.12 -2.15
C ARG A 47 -4.34 9.15 -1.24
N TYR A 48 -3.47 10.00 -1.78
CA TYR A 48 -2.82 11.02 -0.98
C TYR A 48 -2.54 12.26 -1.81
N SER A 49 -2.98 13.41 -1.30
CA SER A 49 -2.84 14.73 -1.91
C SER A 49 -2.97 15.82 -0.85
N LEU A 50 -2.72 17.08 -1.21
CA LEU A 50 -2.97 18.20 -0.29
C LEU A 50 -4.43 18.28 0.21
N LEU A 51 -5.38 17.76 -0.58
CA LEU A 51 -6.82 17.73 -0.23
C LEU A 51 -7.25 16.43 0.45
N GLU A 52 -6.40 15.40 0.42
CA GLU A 52 -6.70 14.12 1.05
C GLU A 52 -5.47 13.60 1.79
N ARG A 53 -5.49 13.77 3.11
CA ARG A 53 -4.41 13.46 4.04
C ARG A 53 -4.79 12.40 5.08
N THR A 54 -5.98 11.78 4.93
CA THR A 54 -6.45 10.70 5.80
C THR A 54 -5.40 9.59 6.03
N PRO A 55 -4.59 9.16 5.04
CA PRO A 55 -3.56 8.14 5.25
C PRO A 55 -2.49 8.47 6.31
N GLU A 56 -2.28 9.75 6.64
CA GLU A 56 -1.22 10.15 7.58
C GLU A 56 -1.42 9.58 8.99
N ARG A 57 -2.68 9.36 9.38
CA ARG A 57 -3.02 8.92 10.74
C ARG A 57 -2.59 7.49 11.01
N GLU A 58 -2.81 6.58 10.05
CA GLU A 58 -2.63 5.14 10.28
C GLU A 58 -1.87 4.43 9.16
N LEU A 59 -2.14 4.75 7.89
CA LEU A 59 -1.52 4.06 6.75
C LEU A 59 -0.04 4.42 6.58
N LEU A 60 0.36 5.69 6.70
CA LEU A 60 1.77 6.06 6.61
C LEU A 60 2.61 5.52 7.78
N PRO A 61 2.16 5.59 9.05
CA PRO A 61 2.83 4.91 10.15
C PRO A 61 2.91 3.38 9.96
N GLN A 62 1.82 2.75 9.50
CA GLN A 62 1.82 1.30 9.23
C GLN A 62 2.82 0.94 8.12
N ALA A 63 2.84 1.67 7.01
CA ALA A 63 3.78 1.40 5.93
C ALA A 63 5.24 1.52 6.41
N ARG A 64 5.55 2.54 7.22
CA ARG A 64 6.89 2.67 7.84
C ARG A 64 7.22 1.53 8.79
N ALA A 65 6.26 1.06 9.60
CA ALA A 65 6.48 0.00 10.57
C ALA A 65 6.82 -1.36 9.91
N PHE A 66 6.34 -1.59 8.69
CA PHE A 66 6.58 -2.82 7.92
C PHE A 66 7.57 -2.63 6.75
N ASP A 67 8.31 -1.51 6.72
CA ASP A 67 9.26 -1.14 5.66
C ASP A 67 8.66 -1.20 4.23
N GLN A 68 7.43 -0.72 4.09
CA GLN A 68 6.69 -0.71 2.84
C GLN A 68 6.87 0.61 2.09
N THR A 69 7.12 0.53 0.79
CA THR A 69 7.13 1.71 -0.09
C THR A 69 5.72 2.25 -0.27
N VAL A 70 5.54 3.56 -0.14
CA VAL A 70 4.24 4.21 -0.38
C VAL A 70 4.18 4.77 -1.81
N PHE A 71 3.15 4.40 -2.56
CA PHE A 71 2.84 4.97 -3.86
C PHE A 71 1.55 5.79 -3.79
N ALA A 72 1.69 7.12 -3.79
CA ALA A 72 0.55 8.01 -3.73
C ALA A 72 -0.16 8.10 -5.09
N TRP A 73 -1.46 7.84 -5.10
CA TRP A 73 -2.31 8.04 -6.28
C TRP A 73 -3.21 9.26 -6.13
N SER A 74 -3.60 9.86 -7.26
CA SER A 74 -4.30 11.16 -7.32
C SER A 74 -3.60 12.30 -6.55
N PRO A 75 -2.28 12.52 -6.73
CA PRO A 75 -1.56 13.58 -6.02
C PRO A 75 -2.11 14.98 -6.31
N LEU A 76 -2.75 15.17 -7.48
CA LEU A 76 -3.39 16.43 -7.88
C LEU A 76 -4.91 16.43 -7.67
N ALA A 77 -5.46 15.49 -6.88
CA ALA A 77 -6.90 15.38 -6.60
C ALA A 77 -7.77 15.45 -7.86
N ARG A 78 -7.43 14.62 -8.87
CA ARG A 78 -8.10 14.62 -10.19
C ARG A 78 -8.03 15.96 -10.93
N GLY A 79 -6.96 16.72 -10.75
CA GLY A 79 -6.71 18.00 -11.42
C GLY A 79 -7.15 19.23 -10.61
N ARG A 80 -7.87 19.06 -9.49
CA ARG A 80 -8.31 20.18 -8.63
C ARG A 80 -7.15 21.00 -8.05
N LEU A 81 -5.98 20.38 -7.86
CA LEU A 81 -4.78 21.04 -7.36
C LEU A 81 -3.91 21.66 -8.46
N THR A 82 -4.40 21.76 -9.70
CA THR A 82 -3.65 22.40 -10.80
C THR A 82 -3.79 23.92 -10.84
N GLY A 83 -4.66 24.50 -10.00
CA GLY A 83 -4.98 25.92 -10.02
C GLY A 83 -5.95 26.34 -11.13
N ARG A 84 -6.43 25.40 -11.96
CA ARG A 84 -7.57 25.65 -12.84
C ARG A 84 -8.82 25.80 -11.99
N GLN A 85 -9.46 26.97 -12.12
CA GLN A 85 -10.83 27.19 -11.69
C GLN A 85 -11.72 26.54 -12.76
N GLU A 86 -12.71 25.75 -12.34
CA GLU A 86 -13.87 25.48 -13.20
C GLU A 86 -14.64 26.78 -13.45
#